data_AF-A0A661ZPH5-F1
#
_entry.id   AF-A0A661ZPH5-F1
#
_cell.length_a   1.000
_cell.length_b   1.000
_cell.length_c   1.000
_cell.angle_alpha   90.00
_cell.angle_beta   90.00
_cell.angle_gamma   90.00
#
_symmetry.space_group_name_H-M   'P 1'
#
loop_
_entity.id
_entity.type
_entity.pdbx_description
1 polymer ?
#
loop_
_entity_poly.entity_id
_entity_poly.type
_entity_poly.pdbx_seq_one_letter_code
_entity_poly.pdbx_strand_id
1 'polypeptide(L)'
;LGFLENELTDAFKHLKYYFPDFEAPDVYTYISGFDHEYPIHYDGRIMLIALDMYLGQDYGPYKKLGVPEYRVRKFNRAYITRDCIEQVAKAINNSSSHEKNLLDIMIGRGKVLYFLDAIIPGTNDSIKIKYSGQQIMWAINNEPKLWAFLIENELLYSSDKNVEKKLLLDAPFTSYFGNESPPRLGEWIGWKIVSRFMESNPDVELEALLKEEDSQGILHKSGYKPEQ
;
A
#
# COMPACT_ATOMS: atom_id res chain seq x y z
N LEU A 1 -4.73 22.02 12.33
CA LEU A 1 -4.69 20.59 11.92
C LEU A 1 -6.06 19.90 12.02
N GLY A 2 -7.19 20.63 12.13
CA GLY A 2 -8.51 20.00 12.35
C GLY A 2 -8.97 19.03 11.24
N PHE A 3 -8.50 19.20 10.00
CA PHE A 3 -8.76 18.19 8.95
C PHE A 3 -8.14 16.83 9.31
N LEU A 4 -6.90 16.82 9.79
CA LEU A 4 -6.15 15.61 10.12
C LEU A 4 -6.75 14.92 11.36
N GLU A 5 -7.15 15.70 12.36
CA GLU A 5 -7.84 15.21 13.53
C GLU A 5 -9.14 14.49 13.16
N ASN A 6 -9.94 15.10 12.28
CA ASN A 6 -11.19 14.48 11.80
C ASN A 6 -10.94 13.20 11.01
N GLU A 7 -9.99 13.21 10.07
CA GLU A 7 -9.66 12.04 9.24
C GLU A 7 -9.10 10.88 10.07
N LEU A 8 -8.18 11.15 11.00
CA LEU A 8 -7.64 10.11 11.89
C LEU A 8 -8.70 9.60 12.87
N THR A 9 -9.55 10.48 13.41
CA THR A 9 -10.65 10.06 14.28
C THR A 9 -11.60 9.11 13.56
N ASP A 10 -11.93 9.40 12.30
CA ASP A 10 -12.78 8.54 11.49
C ASP A 10 -12.10 7.20 11.18
N ALA A 11 -10.83 7.22 10.78
CA ALA A 11 -10.05 6.01 10.55
C ALA A 11 -9.91 5.14 11.83
N PHE A 12 -9.71 5.77 12.99
CA PHE A 12 -9.61 5.07 14.28
C PHE A 12 -10.95 4.44 14.71
N LYS A 13 -12.08 5.03 14.35
CA LYS A 13 -13.40 4.40 14.54
C LYS A 13 -13.55 3.15 13.69
N HIS A 14 -13.15 3.20 12.42
CA HIS A 14 -13.13 2.00 11.56
C HIS A 14 -12.18 0.94 12.12
N LEU A 15 -10.99 1.33 12.60
CA LEU A 15 -10.08 0.39 13.28
C LEU A 15 -10.72 -0.26 14.49
N LYS A 16 -11.38 0.51 15.36
CA LYS A 16 -12.08 -0.03 16.54
C LYS A 16 -13.23 -0.97 16.16
N TYR A 17 -13.89 -0.72 15.02
CA TYR A 17 -14.93 -1.59 14.50
C TYR A 17 -14.37 -2.95 14.05
N TYR A 18 -13.31 -2.96 13.24
CA TYR A 18 -12.71 -4.21 12.75
C TYR A 18 -11.84 -4.92 13.78
N PHE A 19 -11.25 -4.18 14.73
CA PHE A 19 -10.36 -4.66 15.77
C PHE A 19 -10.84 -4.10 17.12
N PRO A 20 -11.77 -4.78 17.82
CA PRO A 20 -12.35 -4.28 19.07
C PRO A 20 -11.33 -3.97 20.17
N ASP A 21 -10.17 -4.62 20.16
CA ASP A 21 -9.07 -4.40 21.11
C ASP A 21 -8.14 -3.24 20.71
N PHE A 22 -8.35 -2.62 19.54
CA PHE A 22 -7.55 -1.47 19.11
C PHE A 22 -7.72 -0.29 20.09
N GLU A 23 -6.59 0.27 20.53
CA GLU A 23 -6.54 1.51 21.27
C GLU A 23 -5.98 2.60 20.36
N ALA A 24 -6.69 3.72 20.26
CA ALA A 24 -6.23 4.84 19.45
C ALA A 24 -4.93 5.40 20.06
N PRO A 25 -3.86 5.58 19.27
CA PRO A 25 -2.60 6.09 19.79
C PRO A 25 -2.68 7.59 20.09
N ASP A 26 -1.80 8.05 20.98
CA ASP A 26 -1.49 9.47 21.10
C ASP A 26 -0.76 9.94 19.84
N VAL A 27 -1.28 11.00 19.20
CA VAL A 27 -0.75 11.52 17.95
C VAL A 27 0.07 12.78 18.22
N TYR A 28 1.34 12.76 17.82
CA TYR A 28 2.23 13.92 17.88
C TYR A 28 2.77 14.27 16.49
N THR A 29 2.97 15.55 16.28
CA THR A 29 3.57 16.07 15.04
C THR A 29 4.90 16.73 15.34
N TYR A 30 5.87 16.58 14.45
CA TYR A 30 7.20 17.19 14.60
C TYR A 30 7.77 17.63 13.25
N ILE A 31 8.90 18.35 13.31
CA ILE A 31 9.71 18.71 12.14
C ILE A 31 10.95 17.82 12.20
N SER A 32 11.05 16.90 11.24
CA SER A 32 12.08 15.85 11.21
C SER A 32 13.43 16.31 10.67
N GLY A 33 13.46 17.42 9.92
CA GLY A 33 14.61 17.76 9.11
C GLY A 33 14.63 17.01 7.77
N PHE A 34 13.45 16.72 7.23
CA PHE A 34 13.20 16.02 5.98
C PHE A 34 13.49 14.51 5.98
N ASP A 35 13.04 13.80 7.02
CA ASP A 35 13.05 12.33 7.05
C ASP A 35 12.01 11.76 6.08
N HIS A 36 12.44 11.60 4.83
CA HIS A 36 11.63 11.08 3.75
C HIS A 36 11.65 9.54 3.65
N GLU A 37 12.44 8.87 4.48
CA GLU A 37 12.45 7.41 4.59
C GLU A 37 11.38 6.95 5.58
N TYR A 38 11.28 7.61 6.75
CA TYR A 38 10.35 7.25 7.82
C TYR A 38 9.55 8.45 8.35
N PRO A 39 8.70 9.08 7.51
CA PRO A 39 7.92 10.26 7.92
C PRO A 39 6.85 9.97 8.99
N ILE A 40 6.50 8.70 9.19
CA ILE A 40 5.53 8.25 10.21
C ILE A 40 6.17 7.15 11.04
N HIS A 41 6.11 7.28 12.36
CA HIS A 41 6.43 6.21 13.30
C HIS A 41 5.20 5.81 14.11
N TYR A 42 5.02 4.51 14.31
CA TYR A 42 3.93 3.95 15.11
C TYR A 42 4.45 2.77 15.93
N ASP A 43 4.17 2.76 17.23
CA ASP A 43 4.61 1.70 18.16
C ASP A 43 3.47 0.98 18.89
N GLY A 44 2.21 1.25 18.50
CA GLY A 44 1.01 0.74 19.18
C GLY A 44 0.36 1.73 20.13
N ARG A 45 1.10 2.69 20.68
CA ARG A 45 0.60 3.70 21.64
C ARG A 45 0.84 5.13 21.18
N ILE A 46 1.92 5.35 20.45
CA ILE A 46 2.34 6.66 19.96
C ILE A 46 2.40 6.62 18.44
N MET A 47 1.87 7.67 17.81
CA MET A 47 1.99 7.95 16.39
C MET A 47 2.70 9.29 16.19
N LEU A 48 3.91 9.26 15.61
CA LEU A 48 4.67 10.46 15.29
C LEU A 48 4.55 10.79 13.80
N ILE A 49 4.26 12.06 13.49
CA ILE A 49 4.04 12.54 12.12
C ILE A 49 5.02 13.67 11.80
N ALA A 50 5.94 13.44 10.86
CA ALA A 50 6.86 14.45 10.34
C ALA A 50 6.15 15.38 9.36
N LEU A 51 5.60 16.51 9.85
CA LEU A 51 4.79 17.41 9.01
C LEU A 51 5.59 18.09 7.90
N ASP A 52 6.90 18.24 8.09
CA ASP A 52 7.81 18.76 7.08
C ASP A 52 7.95 17.85 5.86
N MET A 53 7.36 16.65 5.87
CA MET A 53 7.26 15.76 4.72
C MET A 53 5.93 15.84 3.95
N TYR A 54 5.01 16.74 4.35
CA TYR A 54 3.67 16.84 3.76
C TYR A 54 3.26 18.27 3.36
N LEU A 55 4.24 19.15 3.12
CA LEU A 55 4.03 20.58 2.82
C LEU A 55 3.57 20.88 1.38
N GLY A 56 3.41 19.86 0.55
CA GLY A 56 3.05 19.96 -0.86
C GLY A 56 4.27 19.84 -1.78
N GLN A 57 4.09 19.17 -2.92
CA GLN A 57 5.17 18.93 -3.89
C GLN A 57 5.87 20.21 -4.39
N ASP A 58 5.18 21.35 -4.35
CA ASP A 58 5.68 22.65 -4.79
C ASP A 58 6.48 23.39 -3.70
N TYR A 59 6.62 22.81 -2.50
CA TYR A 59 7.42 23.38 -1.43
C TYR A 59 8.89 23.46 -1.85
N GLY A 60 9.37 24.70 -2.04
CA GLY A 60 10.67 25.00 -2.63
C GLY A 60 11.86 24.20 -2.07
N PRO A 61 11.97 24.00 -0.74
CA PRO A 61 13.02 23.17 -0.14
C PRO A 61 13.08 21.73 -0.66
N TYR A 62 11.96 21.08 -1.01
CA TYR A 62 12.00 19.69 -1.52
C TYR A 62 12.83 19.54 -2.79
N LYS A 63 12.81 20.54 -3.67
CA LYS A 63 13.62 20.56 -4.89
C LYS A 63 15.13 20.60 -4.61
N LYS A 64 15.52 21.06 -3.42
CA LYS A 64 16.93 21.16 -3.00
C LYS A 64 17.44 19.93 -2.26
N LEU A 65 16.57 18.98 -1.91
CA LEU A 65 16.94 17.77 -1.16
C LEU A 65 17.57 16.67 -2.03
N GLY A 66 17.55 16.81 -3.36
CA GLY A 66 17.98 15.74 -4.27
C GLY A 66 17.04 14.53 -4.30
N VAL A 67 15.86 14.63 -3.68
CA VAL A 67 14.84 13.58 -3.70
C VAL A 67 14.21 13.52 -5.09
N PRO A 68 14.09 12.33 -5.70
CA PRO A 68 13.46 12.19 -7.01
C PRO A 68 12.02 12.70 -7.06
N GLU A 69 11.64 13.33 -8.17
CA GLU A 69 10.33 13.97 -8.36
C GLU A 69 9.15 13.03 -8.12
N TYR A 70 9.27 11.76 -8.55
CA TYR A 70 8.22 10.76 -8.33
C TYR A 70 7.93 10.52 -6.84
N ARG A 71 8.90 10.74 -5.94
CA ARG A 71 8.69 10.71 -4.48
C ARG A 71 8.11 12.02 -3.98
N VAL A 72 8.65 13.17 -4.40
CA VAL A 72 8.21 14.51 -3.97
C VAL A 72 6.73 14.76 -4.27
N ARG A 73 6.19 14.22 -5.37
CA ARG A 73 4.75 14.27 -5.70
C ARG A 73 3.85 13.81 -4.53
N LYS A 74 4.36 12.91 -3.70
CA LYS A 74 3.63 12.29 -2.58
C LYS A 74 3.80 13.07 -1.27
N PHE A 75 4.64 14.10 -1.23
CA PHE A 75 4.86 14.95 -0.06
C PHE A 75 3.75 15.97 0.08
N ASN A 76 2.53 15.51 0.34
CA ASN A 76 1.33 16.33 0.40
C ASN A 76 0.41 15.85 1.51
N ARG A 77 -0.25 16.78 2.20
CA ARG A 77 -1.22 16.52 3.27
C ARG A 77 -2.24 15.40 2.97
N ALA A 78 -2.64 15.22 1.71
CA ALA A 78 -3.58 14.17 1.30
C ALA A 78 -3.09 12.74 1.60
N TYR A 79 -1.80 12.54 1.84
CA TYR A 79 -1.21 11.23 2.13
C TYR A 79 -1.00 10.97 3.63
N ILE A 80 -1.18 11.96 4.53
CA ILE A 80 -0.84 11.81 5.96
C ILE A 80 -1.67 10.68 6.58
N THR A 81 -2.99 10.77 6.51
CA THR A 81 -3.91 9.78 7.09
C THR A 81 -3.63 8.39 6.51
N ARG A 82 -3.50 8.28 5.19
CA ARG A 82 -3.16 7.03 4.51
C ARG A 82 -1.84 6.44 5.01
N ASP A 83 -0.80 7.24 5.17
CA ASP A 83 0.51 6.78 5.64
C ASP A 83 0.48 6.35 7.11
N CYS A 84 -0.31 7.03 7.94
CA CYS A 84 -0.57 6.63 9.32
C CYS A 84 -1.23 5.25 9.39
N ILE A 85 -2.31 5.04 8.62
CA ILE A 85 -3.03 3.77 8.60
C ILE A 85 -2.20 2.65 7.99
N GLU A 86 -1.33 2.94 7.02
CA GLU A 86 -0.37 1.97 6.49
C GLU A 86 0.59 1.45 7.59
N GLN A 87 1.08 2.31 8.49
CA GLN A 87 1.94 1.87 9.59
C GLN A 87 1.18 1.00 10.59
N VAL A 88 -0.09 1.31 10.87
CA VAL A 88 -0.96 0.44 11.68
C VAL A 88 -1.15 -0.92 11.01
N ALA A 89 -1.43 -0.92 9.70
CA ALA A 89 -1.58 -2.15 8.93
C ALA A 89 -0.33 -3.03 8.99
N LYS A 90 0.86 -2.42 8.84
CA LYS A 90 2.15 -3.14 8.93
C LYS A 90 2.41 -3.70 10.31
N ALA A 91 2.07 -2.96 11.37
CA ALA A 91 2.23 -3.43 12.74
C ALA A 91 1.34 -4.65 13.05
N ILE A 92 0.11 -4.67 12.52
CA ILE A 92 -0.82 -5.80 12.66
C ILE A 92 -0.42 -6.96 11.76
N ASN A 93 -0.03 -6.69 10.50
CA ASN A 93 0.32 -7.68 9.48
C ASN A 93 1.77 -8.20 9.59
N ASN A 94 2.33 -8.20 10.80
CA ASN A 94 3.67 -8.75 11.08
C ASN A 94 3.66 -10.28 10.86
N SER A 95 3.83 -10.67 9.60
CA SER A 95 3.87 -12.05 9.13
C SER A 95 5.25 -12.66 9.33
N SER A 96 5.27 -13.98 9.56
CA SER A 96 6.44 -14.77 9.95
C SER A 96 7.63 -14.71 8.97
N SER A 97 8.83 -14.99 9.49
CA SER A 97 10.14 -14.86 8.85
C SER A 97 10.51 -16.04 7.93
N HIS A 98 9.59 -16.49 7.09
CA HIS A 98 9.89 -17.51 6.08
C HIS A 98 10.43 -16.86 4.80
N GLU A 99 11.18 -17.62 3.99
CA GLU A 99 11.58 -17.17 2.66
C GLU A 99 10.33 -16.92 1.81
N LYS A 100 10.13 -15.65 1.41
CA LYS A 100 8.95 -15.22 0.65
C LYS A 100 9.27 -15.22 -0.84
N ASN A 101 8.44 -15.89 -1.64
CA ASN A 101 8.47 -15.75 -3.09
C ASN A 101 7.70 -14.47 -3.52
N LEU A 102 7.69 -14.16 -4.82
CA LEU A 102 7.02 -12.96 -5.33
C LEU A 102 5.53 -12.90 -4.96
N LEU A 103 4.80 -14.01 -5.09
CA LEU A 103 3.37 -14.09 -4.75
C LEU A 103 3.14 -13.73 -3.28
N ASP A 104 3.94 -14.28 -2.37
CA ASP A 104 3.83 -13.97 -0.94
C ASP A 104 3.98 -12.47 -0.64
N ILE A 105 4.92 -11.82 -1.32
CA ILE A 105 5.15 -10.38 -1.15
C ILE A 105 4.00 -9.58 -1.78
N MET A 106 3.52 -9.99 -2.97
CA MET A 106 2.39 -9.35 -3.64
C MET A 106 1.13 -9.43 -2.77
N ILE A 107 0.79 -10.61 -2.25
CA ILE A 107 -0.37 -10.80 -1.37
C ILE A 107 -0.20 -10.02 -0.07
N GLY A 108 0.98 -10.06 0.56
CA GLY A 108 1.26 -9.30 1.78
C GLY A 108 1.03 -7.79 1.59
N ARG A 109 1.45 -7.22 0.46
CA ARG A 109 1.18 -5.80 0.13
C ARG A 109 -0.27 -5.56 -0.27
N GLY A 110 -0.89 -6.50 -0.97
CA GLY A 110 -2.31 -6.46 -1.32
C GLY A 110 -3.20 -6.40 -0.09
N LYS A 111 -2.86 -7.13 0.97
CA LYS A 111 -3.55 -7.08 2.27
C LYS A 111 -3.44 -5.71 2.94
N VAL A 112 -2.28 -5.05 2.86
CA VAL A 112 -2.12 -3.68 3.37
C VAL A 112 -3.00 -2.70 2.60
N LEU A 113 -3.11 -2.84 1.28
CA LEU A 113 -3.98 -1.99 0.47
C LEU A 113 -5.47 -2.26 0.72
N TYR A 114 -5.86 -3.53 0.85
CA TYR A 114 -7.22 -3.90 1.24
C TYR A 114 -7.58 -3.42 2.65
N PHE A 115 -6.63 -3.44 3.58
CA PHE A 115 -6.81 -2.82 4.89
C PHE A 115 -7.10 -1.32 4.77
N LEU A 116 -6.39 -0.60 3.89
CA LEU A 116 -6.71 0.80 3.61
C LEU A 116 -8.12 0.97 3.02
N ASP A 117 -8.60 0.05 2.18
CA ASP A 117 -9.99 0.08 1.70
C ASP A 117 -11.00 -0.01 2.84
N ALA A 118 -10.76 -0.90 3.80
CA ALA A 118 -11.65 -1.10 4.94
C ALA A 118 -11.61 0.06 5.94
N ILE A 119 -10.43 0.64 6.21
CA ILE A 119 -10.23 1.63 7.27
C ILE A 119 -10.44 3.08 6.79
N ILE A 120 -10.15 3.39 5.54
CA ILE A 120 -10.33 4.72 4.96
C ILE A 120 -11.14 4.66 3.64
N PRO A 121 -12.39 4.14 3.67
CA PRO A 121 -13.18 3.86 2.47
C PRO A 121 -13.46 5.09 1.61
N GLY A 122 -13.54 6.29 2.22
CA GLY A 122 -13.72 7.56 1.50
C GLY A 122 -12.47 8.07 0.76
N THR A 123 -11.31 7.43 0.95
CA THR A 123 -10.05 7.83 0.31
C THR A 123 -9.95 7.23 -1.10
N ASN A 124 -9.54 8.04 -2.08
CA ASN A 124 -9.41 7.60 -3.46
C ASN A 124 -8.28 6.57 -3.62
N ASP A 125 -8.48 5.57 -4.47
CA ASP A 125 -7.49 4.52 -4.80
C ASP A 125 -6.13 5.08 -5.22
N SER A 126 -6.12 6.19 -5.95
CA SER A 126 -4.89 6.90 -6.32
C SER A 126 -4.05 7.32 -5.11
N ILE A 127 -4.69 7.73 -4.01
CA ILE A 127 -4.03 8.06 -2.75
C ILE A 127 -3.62 6.79 -2.00
N LYS A 128 -4.52 5.79 -1.92
CA LYS A 128 -4.26 4.51 -1.24
C LYS A 128 -3.04 3.80 -1.80
N ILE A 129 -2.86 3.73 -3.13
CA ILE A 129 -1.68 3.09 -3.76
C ILE A 129 -0.58 4.07 -4.19
N LYS A 130 -0.75 5.38 -3.94
CA LYS A 130 0.23 6.44 -4.31
C LYS A 130 0.47 6.54 -5.83
N TYR A 131 -0.55 6.31 -6.64
CA TYR A 131 -0.55 6.47 -8.10
C TYR A 131 -1.17 7.82 -8.51
N SER A 132 -0.79 8.37 -9.67
CA SER A 132 -1.61 9.40 -10.32
C SER A 132 -2.86 8.78 -10.94
N GLY A 133 -3.86 9.59 -11.28
CA GLY A 133 -5.01 9.13 -12.06
C GLY A 133 -4.61 8.44 -13.38
N GLN A 134 -3.59 8.97 -14.08
CA GLN A 134 -3.04 8.33 -15.28
C GLN A 134 -2.43 6.95 -14.99
N GLN A 135 -1.72 6.82 -13.86
CA GLN A 135 -1.15 5.54 -13.45
C GLN A 135 -2.24 4.52 -13.07
N ILE A 136 -3.32 4.95 -12.43
CA ILE A 136 -4.50 4.09 -12.17
C ILE A 136 -5.11 3.61 -13.49
N MET A 137 -5.38 4.52 -14.42
CA MET A 137 -5.93 4.16 -15.73
C MET A 137 -5.03 3.20 -16.49
N TRP A 138 -3.71 3.43 -16.47
CA TRP A 138 -2.75 2.53 -17.10
C TRP A 138 -2.81 1.14 -16.48
N ALA A 139 -2.83 1.06 -15.15
CA ALA A 139 -2.85 -0.21 -14.42
C ALA A 139 -4.11 -1.02 -14.76
N ILE A 140 -5.28 -0.37 -14.76
CA ILE A 140 -6.55 -1.00 -15.15
C ILE A 140 -6.49 -1.52 -16.60
N ASN A 141 -6.08 -0.67 -17.55
CA ASN A 141 -6.09 -1.01 -18.97
C ASN A 141 -5.06 -2.08 -19.37
N ASN A 142 -4.03 -2.29 -18.55
CA ASN A 142 -2.96 -3.25 -18.83
C ASN A 142 -2.94 -4.43 -17.85
N GLU A 143 -3.90 -4.52 -16.93
CA GLU A 143 -3.99 -5.59 -15.93
C GLU A 143 -3.96 -6.99 -16.54
N PRO A 144 -4.70 -7.30 -17.64
CA PRO A 144 -4.64 -8.62 -18.27
C PRO A 144 -3.25 -8.94 -18.85
N LYS A 145 -2.58 -7.96 -19.46
CA LYS A 145 -1.24 -8.12 -20.03
C LYS A 145 -0.18 -8.33 -18.94
N LEU A 146 -0.30 -7.58 -17.85
CA LEU A 146 0.55 -7.70 -16.67
C LEU A 146 0.41 -9.09 -16.05
N TRP A 147 -0.82 -9.57 -15.88
CA TRP A 147 -1.07 -10.92 -15.36
C TRP A 147 -0.52 -12.01 -16.28
N ALA A 148 -0.78 -11.92 -17.59
CA ALA A 148 -0.24 -12.86 -18.58
C ALA A 148 1.30 -12.92 -18.50
N PHE A 149 1.96 -11.77 -18.43
CA PHE A 149 3.42 -11.70 -18.28
C PHE A 149 3.92 -12.44 -17.04
N LEU A 150 3.27 -12.27 -15.87
CA LEU A 150 3.66 -12.97 -14.64
C LEU A 150 3.53 -14.50 -14.76
N ILE A 151 2.49 -14.98 -15.45
CA ILE A 151 2.25 -16.41 -15.65
C ILE A 151 3.21 -17.00 -16.69
N GLU A 152 3.33 -16.38 -17.86
CA GLU A 152 4.17 -16.85 -18.98
C GLU A 152 5.65 -16.93 -18.59
N ASN A 153 6.10 -16.05 -17.70
CA ASN A 153 7.49 -16.02 -17.22
C ASN A 153 7.65 -16.73 -15.87
N GLU A 154 6.63 -17.44 -15.38
CA GLU A 154 6.64 -18.22 -14.13
C GLU A 154 7.10 -17.41 -12.91
N LEU A 155 6.78 -16.11 -12.86
CA LEU A 155 7.38 -15.18 -11.89
C LEU A 155 6.77 -15.27 -10.50
N LEU A 156 5.53 -15.75 -10.37
CA LEU A 156 4.79 -15.77 -9.08
C LEU A 156 5.55 -16.52 -7.98
N TYR A 157 6.20 -17.63 -8.30
CA TYR A 157 6.95 -18.44 -7.32
C TYR A 157 8.44 -18.13 -7.32
N SER A 158 8.87 -17.11 -8.06
CA SER A 158 10.27 -16.69 -8.09
C SER A 158 10.69 -16.10 -6.76
N SER A 159 11.88 -16.49 -6.29
CA SER A 159 12.57 -15.86 -5.16
C SER A 159 13.70 -14.92 -5.61
N ASP A 160 13.77 -14.59 -6.90
CA ASP A 160 14.79 -13.69 -7.46
C ASP A 160 14.55 -12.24 -6.99
N LYS A 161 15.49 -11.72 -6.20
CA LYS A 161 15.47 -10.34 -5.69
C LYS A 161 15.49 -9.28 -6.79
N ASN A 162 15.98 -9.58 -7.99
CA ASN A 162 15.90 -8.66 -9.12
C ASN A 162 14.48 -8.58 -9.68
N VAL A 163 13.76 -9.70 -9.76
CA VAL A 163 12.34 -9.72 -10.15
C VAL A 163 11.51 -8.93 -9.13
N GLU A 164 11.72 -9.21 -7.83
CA GLU A 164 11.09 -8.48 -6.73
C GLU A 164 11.31 -6.97 -6.87
N LYS A 165 12.58 -6.52 -6.98
CA LYS A 165 12.92 -5.10 -7.12
C LYS A 165 12.22 -4.46 -8.33
N LYS A 166 12.23 -5.13 -9.49
CA LYS A 166 11.66 -4.57 -10.72
C LYS A 166 10.14 -4.42 -10.64
N LEU A 167 9.43 -5.30 -9.93
CA LEU A 167 7.96 -5.30 -9.84
C LEU A 167 7.39 -4.58 -8.62
N LEU A 168 8.17 -4.43 -7.55
CA LEU A 168 7.68 -4.01 -6.25
C LEU A 168 8.42 -2.79 -5.65
N LEU A 169 9.58 -2.39 -6.17
CA LEU A 169 10.26 -1.21 -5.66
C LEU A 169 9.57 0.08 -6.10
N ASP A 170 9.57 1.10 -5.25
CA ASP A 170 9.16 2.45 -5.65
C ASP A 170 10.20 3.04 -6.61
N ALA A 171 9.77 3.39 -7.80
CA ALA A 171 10.60 3.85 -8.91
C ALA A 171 9.77 4.82 -9.78
N PRO A 172 10.35 5.41 -10.84
CA PRO A 172 9.57 6.16 -11.81
C PRO A 172 8.54 5.29 -12.56
N PHE A 173 8.87 4.02 -12.82
CA PHE A 173 8.04 3.06 -13.56
C PHE A 173 8.45 1.61 -13.26
N THR A 174 7.65 0.63 -13.68
CA THR A 174 8.00 -0.80 -13.62
C THR A 174 8.80 -1.19 -14.86
N SER A 175 10.07 -1.57 -14.69
CA SER A 175 11.01 -1.70 -15.83
C SER A 175 10.59 -2.68 -16.93
N TYR A 176 9.80 -3.70 -16.60
CA TYR A 176 9.29 -4.67 -17.57
C TYR A 176 8.26 -4.10 -18.55
N PHE A 177 7.60 -2.98 -18.20
CA PHE A 177 6.46 -2.43 -18.94
C PHE A 177 6.74 -1.04 -19.52
N GLY A 178 7.99 -0.58 -19.46
CA GLY A 178 8.40 0.72 -19.99
C GLY A 178 8.01 1.92 -19.11
N ASN A 179 8.40 3.10 -19.56
CA ASN A 179 8.34 4.36 -18.81
C ASN A 179 6.92 4.91 -18.57
N GLU A 180 5.93 4.45 -19.33
CA GLU A 180 4.53 4.83 -19.13
C GLU A 180 3.86 4.04 -17.99
N SER A 181 4.48 2.94 -17.57
CA SER A 181 3.92 2.10 -16.53
C SER A 181 4.05 2.73 -15.13
N PRO A 182 3.09 2.51 -14.22
CA PRO A 182 3.25 2.80 -12.81
C PRO A 182 4.39 1.99 -12.19
N PRO A 183 5.02 2.46 -11.11
CA PRO A 183 5.88 1.61 -10.29
C PRO A 183 5.05 0.63 -9.46
N ARG A 184 5.70 -0.38 -8.86
CA ARG A 184 5.04 -1.32 -7.93
C ARG A 184 3.85 -2.08 -8.53
N LEU A 185 3.88 -2.46 -9.81
CA LEU A 185 2.78 -3.19 -10.43
C LEU A 185 2.48 -4.55 -9.79
N GLY A 186 3.45 -5.18 -9.12
CA GLY A 186 3.18 -6.38 -8.34
C GLY A 186 2.26 -6.12 -7.14
N GLU A 187 2.34 -4.92 -6.54
CA GLU A 187 1.47 -4.51 -5.43
C GLU A 187 0.05 -4.19 -5.92
N TRP A 188 -0.09 -3.63 -7.14
CA TRP A 188 -1.41 -3.49 -7.80
C TRP A 188 -2.09 -4.85 -7.98
N ILE A 189 -1.40 -5.83 -8.58
CA ILE A 189 -1.97 -7.16 -8.80
C ILE A 189 -2.28 -7.87 -7.47
N GLY A 190 -1.37 -7.79 -6.50
CA GLY A 190 -1.59 -8.32 -5.16
C GLY A 190 -2.85 -7.76 -4.51
N TRP A 191 -3.08 -6.45 -4.64
CA TRP A 191 -4.30 -5.80 -4.17
C TRP A 191 -5.55 -6.35 -4.85
N LYS A 192 -5.53 -6.50 -6.18
CA LYS A 192 -6.68 -7.02 -6.94
C LYS A 192 -6.98 -8.48 -6.61
N ILE A 193 -5.97 -9.33 -6.40
CA ILE A 193 -6.16 -10.70 -5.93
C ILE A 193 -6.85 -10.71 -4.57
N VAL A 194 -6.35 -9.92 -3.61
CA VAL A 194 -6.91 -9.86 -2.26
C VAL A 194 -8.34 -9.30 -2.26
N SER A 195 -8.61 -8.25 -3.04
CA SER A 195 -9.97 -7.72 -3.19
C SER A 195 -10.93 -8.78 -3.72
N ARG A 196 -10.55 -9.51 -4.79
CA ARG A 196 -11.37 -10.60 -5.35
C ARG A 196 -11.56 -11.77 -4.39
N PHE A 197 -10.53 -12.10 -3.61
CA PHE A 197 -10.63 -13.08 -2.54
C PHE A 197 -11.71 -12.69 -1.53
N MET A 198 -11.68 -11.46 -1.01
CA MET A 198 -12.66 -11.01 -0.02
C MET A 198 -14.08 -10.88 -0.61
N GLU A 199 -14.21 -10.43 -1.86
CA GLU A 199 -15.50 -10.41 -2.58
C GLU A 199 -16.12 -11.82 -2.70
N SER A 200 -15.28 -12.84 -2.92
CA SER A 200 -15.72 -14.23 -3.10
C SER A 200 -15.89 -14.98 -1.78
N ASN A 201 -15.44 -14.40 -0.66
CA ASN A 201 -15.45 -15.02 0.66
C ASN A 201 -15.98 -14.02 1.71
N PRO A 202 -17.28 -13.64 1.64
CA PRO A 202 -17.85 -12.57 2.47
C PRO A 202 -17.85 -12.87 3.98
N ASP A 203 -17.70 -14.14 4.36
CA ASP A 203 -17.63 -14.57 5.76
C ASP A 203 -16.22 -14.45 6.36
N VAL A 204 -15.20 -14.12 5.54
CA VAL A 204 -13.83 -13.92 6.04
C VAL A 204 -13.73 -12.53 6.66
N GLU A 205 -13.40 -12.49 7.94
CA GLU A 205 -13.14 -11.24 8.66
C GLU A 205 -11.80 -10.62 8.24
N LEU A 206 -11.68 -9.30 8.34
CA LEU A 206 -10.47 -8.56 7.99
C LEU A 206 -9.25 -9.05 8.80
N GLU A 207 -9.41 -9.31 10.09
CA GLU A 207 -8.33 -9.83 10.93
C GLU A 207 -7.85 -11.21 10.47
N ALA A 208 -8.78 -12.09 10.09
CA ALA A 208 -8.46 -13.41 9.55
C ALA A 208 -7.70 -13.30 8.22
N LEU A 209 -8.10 -12.39 7.33
CA LEU A 209 -7.35 -12.08 6.11
C LEU A 209 -5.90 -11.69 6.41
N LEU A 210 -5.67 -10.79 7.37
CA LEU A 210 -4.32 -10.32 7.70
C LEU A 210 -3.44 -11.46 8.23
N LYS A 211 -4.01 -12.39 9.01
CA LYS A 211 -3.31 -13.53 9.60
C LYS A 211 -3.11 -14.73 8.66
N GLU A 212 -3.83 -14.79 7.54
CA GLU A 212 -3.70 -15.90 6.58
C GLU A 212 -2.28 -15.98 5.99
N GLU A 213 -1.60 -17.11 6.09
CA GLU A 213 -0.24 -17.26 5.55
C GLU A 213 -0.23 -17.98 4.19
N ASP A 214 -1.34 -18.62 3.79
CA ASP A 214 -1.46 -19.33 2.52
C ASP A 214 -1.78 -18.38 1.35
N SER A 215 -0.75 -17.71 0.83
CA SER A 215 -0.85 -16.86 -0.36
C SER A 215 -1.39 -17.60 -1.58
N GLN A 216 -1.06 -18.89 -1.72
CA GLN A 216 -1.52 -19.73 -2.81
C GLN A 216 -3.02 -20.02 -2.68
N GLY A 217 -3.48 -20.32 -1.47
CA GLY A 217 -4.88 -20.47 -1.12
C GLY A 217 -5.68 -19.21 -1.40
N ILE A 218 -5.14 -18.03 -1.04
CA ILE A 218 -5.77 -16.73 -1.38
C ILE A 218 -5.91 -16.60 -2.89
N LEU A 219 -4.83 -16.81 -3.66
CA LEU A 219 -4.88 -16.73 -5.12
C LEU A 219 -5.91 -17.72 -5.71
N HIS A 220 -5.89 -18.97 -5.27
CA HIS A 220 -6.82 -19.98 -5.79
C HIS A 220 -8.28 -19.65 -5.47
N LYS A 221 -8.59 -19.33 -4.21
CA LYS A 221 -9.95 -19.00 -3.74
C LYS A 221 -10.46 -17.66 -4.28
N SER A 222 -9.57 -16.76 -4.69
CA SER A 222 -9.96 -15.51 -5.36
C SER A 222 -10.56 -15.73 -6.75
N GLY A 223 -10.26 -16.86 -7.40
CA GLY A 223 -10.58 -17.08 -8.80
C GLY A 223 -9.95 -16.04 -9.75
N TYR A 224 -8.92 -15.31 -9.31
CA TYR A 224 -8.39 -14.14 -9.99
C TYR A 224 -7.93 -14.47 -11.42
N LYS A 225 -8.67 -13.93 -12.38
CA LYS A 225 -8.39 -13.93 -13.81
C LYS A 225 -8.88 -12.58 -14.34
N PRO A 226 -8.00 -11.59 -14.54
CA PRO A 226 -8.43 -10.30 -15.07
C PRO A 226 -9.09 -10.51 -16.45
N GLU A 227 -10.31 -10.02 -16.59
CA GLU A 227 -11.10 -10.11 -17.83
C GLU A 227 -10.42 -9.28 -18.94
N GLN A 228 -10.45 -9.80 -20.18
CA GLN A 228 -9.91 -9.12 -21.35
C GLN A 228 -10.81 -7.96 -21.81
#